data_AF-H0EYR7-F1
#
_entry.id   AF-H0EYR7-F1
#
_cell.length_a   1.000
_cell.length_b   1.000
_cell.length_c   1.000
_cell.angle_alpha   90.00
_cell.angle_beta   90.00
_cell.angle_gamma   90.00
#
_symmetry.space_group_name_H-M   'P 1'
#
loop_
_entity.id
_entity.type
_entity.pdbx_description
1 polymer ?
#
loop_
_entity_poly.entity_id
_entity_poly.type
_entity_poly.pdbx_seq_one_letter_code
_entity_poly.pdbx_strand_id
1 'polypeptide(L)'
;MVNGKSKTFAEVFAGVRQDSGDPENFVKMMPGFNTSFGVGTFFTNDFVHTKTGTKSTPLNIVIKLATAAGRSAIKISDNIGKNTGDKATVEKVKQELGYVERDWAQGDEATRWGKESENEKK
;
A
#
# COMPACT_ATOMS: atom_id res chain seq x y z
N MET A 1 20.05 -26.29 -7.84
CA MET A 1 19.19 -27.21 -8.62
C MET A 1 18.34 -28.00 -7.64
N VAL A 2 17.05 -28.20 -7.93
CA VAL A 2 16.21 -29.21 -7.27
C VAL A 2 15.84 -30.19 -8.37
N ASN A 3 16.18 -31.48 -8.21
CA ASN A 3 15.97 -32.52 -9.24
C ASN A 3 16.43 -32.16 -10.66
N GLY A 4 17.61 -31.55 -10.81
CA GLY A 4 18.19 -31.21 -12.13
C GLY A 4 17.46 -30.12 -12.91
N LYS A 5 16.41 -29.49 -12.33
CA LYS A 5 15.73 -28.32 -12.90
C LYS A 5 16.20 -27.03 -12.23
N SER A 6 16.19 -25.94 -12.98
CA SER A 6 16.37 -24.59 -12.45
C SER A 6 15.24 -24.28 -11.47
N LYS A 7 15.57 -23.64 -10.34
CA LYS A 7 14.55 -23.19 -9.38
C LYS A 7 13.62 -22.17 -10.06
N THR A 8 12.34 -22.26 -9.77
CA THR A 8 11.32 -21.27 -10.13
C THR A 8 11.45 -20.03 -9.23
N PHE A 9 10.83 -18.90 -9.62
CA PHE A 9 10.81 -17.71 -8.75
C PHE A 9 10.16 -18.00 -7.39
N ALA A 10 9.09 -18.81 -7.35
CA ALA A 10 8.42 -19.21 -6.12
C ALA A 10 9.33 -20.02 -5.17
N GLU A 11 10.31 -20.75 -5.69
CA GLU A 11 11.28 -21.51 -4.90
C GLU A 11 12.51 -20.68 -4.48
N VAL A 12 12.68 -19.49 -5.05
CA VAL A 12 13.81 -18.60 -4.76
C VAL A 12 13.44 -17.56 -3.71
N PHE A 13 12.21 -17.01 -3.75
CA PHE A 13 11.77 -16.03 -2.78
C PHE A 13 11.33 -16.68 -1.46
N ALA A 14 11.75 -16.11 -0.33
CA ALA A 14 11.40 -16.61 1.01
C ALA A 14 9.96 -16.27 1.45
N GLY A 15 9.24 -15.47 0.66
CA GLY A 15 7.88 -15.03 0.96
C GLY A 15 7.49 -13.84 0.09
N VAL A 16 6.42 -13.18 0.49
CA VAL A 16 5.87 -12.00 -0.18
C VAL A 16 5.58 -10.89 0.83
N ARG A 17 5.30 -9.68 0.35
CA ARG A 17 4.96 -8.52 1.17
C ARG A 17 3.62 -7.93 0.74
N GLN A 18 2.69 -7.84 1.68
CA GLN A 18 1.41 -7.15 1.47
C GLN A 18 1.61 -5.63 1.66
N ASP A 19 1.02 -4.82 0.77
CA ASP A 19 1.16 -3.35 0.73
C ASP A 19 -0.15 -2.62 0.36
N SER A 20 -1.15 -3.33 -0.18
CA SER A 20 -2.46 -2.80 -0.57
C SER A 20 -3.56 -3.85 -0.50
N GLY A 21 -4.82 -3.42 -0.56
CA GLY A 21 -5.98 -4.30 -0.48
C GLY A 21 -6.26 -4.82 0.92
N ASP A 22 -7.21 -5.73 1.01
CA ASP A 22 -7.67 -6.33 2.27
C ASP A 22 -6.65 -7.35 2.82
N PRO A 23 -6.03 -7.09 3.98
CA PRO A 23 -5.05 -8.00 4.57
C PRO A 23 -5.66 -9.33 5.03
N GLU A 24 -6.93 -9.39 5.41
CA GLU A 24 -7.56 -10.65 5.83
C GLU A 24 -7.70 -11.60 4.64
N ASN A 25 -8.20 -11.07 3.52
CA ASN A 25 -8.30 -11.83 2.28
C ASN A 25 -6.91 -12.24 1.77
N PHE A 26 -5.90 -11.39 1.93
CA PHE A 26 -4.52 -11.73 1.59
C PHE A 26 -3.99 -12.91 2.39
N VAL A 27 -4.14 -12.90 3.72
CA VAL A 27 -3.67 -14.00 4.58
C VAL A 27 -4.40 -15.31 4.27
N LYS A 28 -5.72 -15.25 3.96
CA LYS A 28 -6.49 -16.44 3.54
C LYS A 28 -5.94 -17.08 2.25
N MET A 29 -5.38 -16.28 1.34
CA MET A 29 -4.75 -16.80 0.11
C MET A 29 -3.35 -17.41 0.36
N MET A 30 -2.75 -17.19 1.53
CA MET A 30 -1.37 -17.61 1.85
C MET A 30 -1.30 -18.39 3.18
N PRO A 31 -2.03 -19.51 3.31
CA PRO A 31 -2.00 -20.29 4.53
C PRO A 31 -0.61 -20.90 4.75
N GLY A 32 -0.17 -20.96 6.02
CA GLY A 32 1.06 -21.65 6.43
C GLY A 32 2.35 -20.87 6.28
N PHE A 33 2.31 -19.58 5.92
CA PHE A 33 3.48 -18.71 5.90
C PHE A 33 3.73 -18.08 7.28
N ASN A 34 5.01 -17.96 7.65
CA ASN A 34 5.41 -17.16 8.81
C ASN A 34 5.12 -15.68 8.55
N THR A 35 4.64 -14.98 9.58
CA THR A 35 4.25 -13.57 9.49
C THR A 35 5.25 -12.66 10.18
N SER A 36 5.51 -11.50 9.59
CA SER A 36 6.21 -10.38 10.22
C SER A 36 5.50 -9.07 9.89
N PHE A 37 5.67 -8.06 10.75
CA PHE A 37 4.97 -6.78 10.64
C PHE A 37 5.96 -5.63 10.58
N GLY A 38 5.91 -4.86 9.48
CA GLY A 38 6.62 -3.60 9.36
C GLY A 38 5.75 -2.45 9.86
N VAL A 39 6.08 -1.88 11.02
CA VAL A 39 5.31 -0.76 11.63
C VAL A 39 6.09 0.54 11.45
N GLY A 40 5.57 1.45 10.63
CA GLY A 40 6.21 2.72 10.27
C GLY A 40 5.70 3.92 11.06
N THR A 41 4.88 4.78 10.45
CA THR A 41 4.39 6.05 11.02
C THR A 41 3.77 5.89 12.42
N PHE A 42 3.05 4.80 12.68
CA PHE A 42 2.49 4.53 14.01
C PHE A 42 3.58 4.38 15.09
N PHE A 43 4.75 3.86 14.74
CA PHE A 43 5.85 3.70 15.70
C PHE A 43 6.65 4.99 15.89
N THR A 44 6.89 5.74 14.81
CA THR A 44 7.85 6.87 14.82
C THR A 44 7.21 8.25 14.81
N ASN A 45 5.91 8.36 14.56
CA ASN A 45 5.18 9.61 14.44
C ASN A 45 3.73 9.48 14.93
N ASP A 46 3.57 8.93 16.14
CA ASP A 46 2.28 8.92 16.85
C ASP A 46 2.36 9.84 18.08
N PHE A 47 2.06 11.12 17.86
CA PHE A 47 2.16 12.15 18.89
C PHE A 47 0.82 12.83 19.16
N VAL A 48 0.73 13.43 20.36
CA VAL A 48 -0.35 14.31 20.78
C VAL A 48 0.18 15.72 20.98
N HIS A 49 -0.62 16.72 20.63
CA HIS A 49 -0.31 18.12 20.87
C HIS A 49 -0.30 18.42 22.37
N THR A 50 0.80 18.96 22.88
CA THR A 50 0.96 19.20 24.34
C THR A 50 0.01 20.25 24.91
N LYS A 51 -0.47 21.18 24.07
CA LYS A 51 -1.37 22.27 24.49
C LYS A 51 -2.85 21.90 24.45
N THR A 52 -3.25 21.14 23.44
CA THR A 52 -4.67 20.83 23.17
C THR A 52 -5.06 19.44 23.62
N GLY A 53 -4.09 18.53 23.83
CA GLY A 53 -4.33 17.11 24.08
C GLY A 53 -4.85 16.34 22.87
N THR A 54 -4.98 17.00 21.71
CA THR A 54 -5.50 16.40 20.47
C THR A 54 -4.41 15.65 19.70
N LYS A 55 -4.81 14.77 18.78
CA LYS A 55 -3.88 14.07 17.88
C LYS A 55 -3.05 15.07 17.07
N SER A 56 -1.73 14.95 17.13
CA SER A 56 -0.83 15.63 16.19
C SER A 56 -0.76 14.79 14.92
N THR A 57 -1.45 15.22 13.87
CA THR A 57 -1.59 14.42 12.65
C THR A 57 -0.28 14.47 11.85
N PRO A 58 0.36 13.34 11.53
CA PRO A 58 1.58 13.30 10.75
C PRO A 58 1.39 13.90 9.35
N LEU A 59 2.42 14.57 8.84
CA LEU A 59 2.44 15.03 7.46
C LEU A 59 2.43 13.83 6.49
N ASN A 60 1.37 13.72 5.68
CA ASN A 60 1.20 12.65 4.69
C ASN A 60 1.88 13.04 3.36
N ILE A 61 3.16 12.70 3.21
CA ILE A 61 3.97 12.98 2.02
C ILE A 61 4.51 11.70 1.38
N VAL A 62 4.72 11.76 0.07
CA VAL A 62 5.27 10.65 -0.74
C VAL A 62 6.29 11.16 -1.73
N ILE A 63 7.31 10.35 -2.00
CA ILE A 63 8.23 10.51 -3.13
C ILE A 63 8.07 9.25 -3.98
N LYS A 64 7.80 9.42 -5.28
CA LYS A 64 7.53 8.31 -6.21
C LYS A 64 8.33 8.47 -7.49
N LEU A 65 8.70 7.35 -8.10
CA LEU A 65 9.27 7.32 -9.44
C LEU A 65 8.22 7.84 -10.42
N ALA A 66 8.52 8.94 -11.11
CA ALA A 66 7.62 9.53 -12.09
C ALA A 66 7.88 8.97 -13.51
N THR A 67 9.15 8.80 -13.87
CA THR A 67 9.57 8.37 -15.22
C THR A 67 10.78 7.46 -15.18
N ALA A 68 10.92 6.59 -16.18
CA ALA A 68 12.10 5.78 -16.42
C ALA A 68 12.35 5.68 -17.92
N ALA A 69 13.59 5.93 -18.36
CA ALA A 69 13.97 5.95 -19.78
C ALA A 69 13.01 6.78 -20.66
N GLY A 70 12.57 7.95 -20.16
CA GLY A 70 11.65 8.85 -20.86
C GLY A 70 10.18 8.40 -20.90
N ARG A 71 9.82 7.28 -20.26
CA ARG A 71 8.44 6.76 -20.20
C ARG A 71 7.83 6.97 -18.82
N SER A 72 6.51 7.19 -18.78
CA SER A 72 5.75 7.31 -17.54
C SER A 72 5.80 6.03 -16.71
N ALA A 73 6.16 6.15 -15.44
CA ALA A 73 6.03 5.06 -14.48
C ALA A 73 4.62 5.05 -13.89
N ILE A 74 4.05 3.87 -13.72
CA ILE A 74 2.75 3.67 -13.07
C ILE A 74 2.86 2.66 -11.92
N LYS A 75 1.96 2.78 -10.94
CA LYS A 75 1.70 1.75 -9.91
C LYS A 75 0.22 1.41 -9.97
N ILE A 76 -0.08 0.14 -10.25
CA ILE A 76 -1.42 -0.45 -10.04
C ILE A 76 -1.41 -1.09 -8.65
N SER A 77 -2.51 -0.96 -7.91
CA SER A 77 -2.64 -1.56 -6.58
C SER A 77 -3.96 -2.31 -6.44
N ASP A 78 -4.06 -3.19 -5.44
CA ASP A 78 -5.29 -3.92 -5.08
C ASP A 78 -6.36 -3.03 -4.41
N ASN A 79 -6.21 -1.70 -4.53
CA ASN A 79 -7.20 -0.69 -4.22
C ASN A 79 -7.24 0.32 -5.38
N ILE A 80 -8.44 0.55 -5.91
CA ILE A 80 -8.71 1.44 -7.05
C ILE A 80 -8.19 2.87 -6.78
N GLY A 81 -8.40 3.37 -5.55
CA GLY A 81 -8.06 4.73 -5.16
C GLY A 81 -6.56 5.03 -5.03
N LYS A 82 -5.69 4.01 -5.15
CA LYS A 82 -4.23 4.16 -4.97
C LYS A 82 -3.42 4.03 -6.25
N ASN A 83 -4.08 3.93 -7.40
CA ASN A 83 -3.38 3.93 -8.67
C ASN A 83 -2.63 5.26 -8.86
N THR A 84 -1.36 5.22 -9.25
CA THR A 84 -0.55 6.42 -9.43
C THR A 84 0.20 6.41 -10.75
N GLY A 85 0.41 7.60 -11.32
CA GLY A 85 1.07 7.79 -12.61
C GLY A 85 0.10 8.31 -13.66
N ASP A 86 0.52 8.27 -14.92
CA ASP A 86 -0.30 8.71 -16.06
C ASP A 86 -1.56 7.84 -16.22
N LYS A 87 -2.73 8.47 -16.29
CA LYS A 87 -4.03 7.78 -16.30
C LYS A 87 -4.22 6.90 -17.54
N ALA A 88 -3.88 7.42 -18.72
CA ALA A 88 -4.01 6.67 -19.97
C ALA A 88 -3.11 5.42 -19.96
N THR A 89 -1.90 5.54 -19.39
CA THR A 89 -0.98 4.41 -19.19
C THR A 89 -1.54 3.40 -18.20
N VAL A 90 -2.15 3.84 -17.08
CA VAL A 90 -2.80 2.93 -16.12
C VAL A 90 -3.93 2.14 -16.78
N GLU A 91 -4.83 2.81 -17.50
CA GLU A 91 -5.97 2.18 -18.17
C GLU A 91 -5.51 1.18 -19.22
N LYS A 92 -4.54 1.56 -20.04
CA LYS A 92 -3.92 0.68 -21.04
C LYS A 92 -3.34 -0.59 -20.40
N VAL A 93 -2.54 -0.45 -19.33
CA VAL A 93 -1.90 -1.60 -18.68
C VAL A 93 -2.93 -2.48 -17.97
N LYS A 94 -3.99 -1.91 -17.38
CA LYS A 94 -5.10 -2.71 -16.82
C LYS A 94 -5.76 -3.58 -17.89
N GLN A 95 -6.01 -3.02 -19.08
CA GLN A 95 -6.58 -3.78 -20.20
C GLN A 95 -5.63 -4.88 -20.67
N GLU A 96 -4.34 -4.56 -20.86
CA GLU A 96 -3.32 -5.52 -21.31
C GLU A 96 -3.16 -6.71 -20.34
N LEU A 97 -3.26 -6.46 -19.03
CA LEU A 97 -3.14 -7.50 -18.00
C LEU A 97 -4.46 -8.24 -17.71
N GLY A 98 -5.58 -7.83 -18.30
CA GLY A 98 -6.90 -8.34 -17.94
C GLY A 98 -7.25 -8.08 -16.47
N TYR A 99 -6.79 -6.95 -15.92
CA TYR A 99 -6.93 -6.63 -14.50
C TYR A 99 -8.40 -6.38 -14.15
N VAL A 100 -8.92 -7.13 -13.18
CA VAL A 100 -10.27 -6.94 -12.65
C VAL A 100 -10.18 -6.12 -11.37
N GLU A 101 -10.84 -4.97 -11.36
CA GLU A 101 -10.90 -4.13 -10.18
C GLU A 101 -11.68 -4.81 -9.06
N ARG A 102 -11.16 -4.69 -7.84
CA ARG A 102 -11.83 -5.12 -6.62
C ARG A 102 -11.92 -3.94 -5.68
N ASP A 103 -13.07 -3.81 -5.05
CA ASP A 103 -13.29 -2.79 -4.04
C ASP A 103 -12.89 -3.32 -2.65
N TRP A 104 -12.31 -2.44 -1.84
CA TRP A 104 -12.04 -2.70 -0.44
C TRP A 104 -12.66 -1.60 0.40
N ALA A 105 -13.90 -1.85 0.83
CA ALA A 105 -14.78 -0.87 1.50
C ALA A 105 -14.22 -0.27 2.80
N GLN A 106 -13.24 -0.91 3.45
CA GLN A 106 -12.67 -0.46 4.73
C GLN A 106 -11.38 0.37 4.57
N GLY A 107 -10.89 0.58 3.34
CA GLY A 107 -9.58 1.16 3.07
C GLY A 107 -9.60 2.61 2.57
N ASP A 108 -10.14 3.56 3.33
CA ASP A 108 -9.96 4.99 3.03
C ASP A 108 -8.62 5.49 3.59
N GLU A 109 -7.62 5.58 2.70
CA GLU A 109 -6.28 6.04 3.08
C GLU A 109 -6.11 7.56 3.11
N ALA A 110 -7.06 8.33 2.57
CA ALA A 110 -6.96 9.78 2.59
C ALA A 110 -6.97 10.33 4.03
N THR A 111 -7.64 9.62 4.94
CA THR A 111 -7.71 9.94 6.37
C THR A 111 -6.99 8.92 7.25
N ARG A 112 -5.99 8.21 6.71
CA ARG A 112 -5.30 7.09 7.39
C ARG A 112 -4.79 7.41 8.81
N TRP A 113 -4.43 8.66 9.06
CA TRP A 113 -3.85 9.11 10.33
C TRP A 113 -4.80 9.97 11.18
N GLY A 114 -6.06 10.10 10.77
CA GLY A 114 -7.05 11.01 11.35
C GLY A 114 -7.05 12.40 10.69
N LYS A 115 -7.85 13.29 11.26
CA LYS A 115 -7.85 14.73 10.97
C LYS A 115 -7.44 15.46 12.24
N GLU A 116 -6.79 16.61 12.12
CA GLU A 116 -6.64 17.48 13.29
C GLU A 116 -8.05 17.87 13.78
N SER A 117 -8.36 17.54 15.03
CA SER A 117 -9.59 17.98 15.65
C SER A 117 -9.41 19.42 16.09
N GLU A 118 -10.19 20.34 15.52
CA GLU A 118 -10.36 21.67 16.10
C GLU A 118 -11.03 21.49 17.46
N ASN A 119 -10.39 21.94 18.53
CA ASN A 119 -11.08 22.07 19.80
C ASN A 119 -12.19 23.11 19.60
N GLU A 120 -13.46 22.70 19.75
CA GLU A 120 -14.55 23.62 20.06
C GLU A 120 -14.09 24.47 21.26
N LYS A 121 -13.96 25.77 21.03
CA LYS A 121 -13.61 26.74 22.07
C LYS A 121 -14.66 26.62 23.18
N LYS A 122 -14.28 26.10 24.34
CA LYS A 122 -14.98 26.37 25.59
C LYS A 122 -14.73 27.82 26.02
#